data_AF-A0A7Y7PA89-F1
#
_entry.id   AF-A0A7Y7PA89-F1
#
_cell.length_a   1.000
_cell.length_b   1.000
_cell.length_c   1.000
_cell.angle_alpha   90.00
_cell.angle_beta   90.00
_cell.angle_gamma   90.00
#
_symmetry.space_group_name_H-M   'P 1'
#
loop_
_entity.id
_entity.type
_entity.pdbx_description
1 polymer ?
#
loop_
_entity_poly.entity_id
_entity_poly.type
_entity_poly.pdbx_seq_one_letter_code
_entity_poly.pdbx_strand_id
1 'polypeptide(L)' 'MMANDWVSIYSSGQFIDLEAVKALLAENEIGCISMDKRDSAYLIGDIEIYVQAEDALKAKQLIIQFIGE' A
#
# COMPACT_ATOMS: atom_id res chain seq x y z
N MET A 1 -2.04 21.62 -12.56
CA MET A 1 -2.54 21.40 -11.18
C MET A 1 -2.80 19.91 -11.06
N MET A 2 -1.87 19.14 -10.50
CA MET A 2 -2.10 17.73 -10.17
C MET A 2 -1.48 17.49 -8.81
N ALA A 3 -2.10 18.11 -7.81
CA ALA A 3 -1.89 17.67 -6.44
C ALA A 3 -2.88 16.53 -6.24
N ASN A 4 -2.38 15.32 -5.94
CA ASN A 4 -3.11 14.22 -5.31
C ASN A 4 -3.61 13.02 -6.15
N ASP A 5 -2.84 12.54 -7.14
CA ASP A 5 -3.12 11.25 -7.82
C ASP A 5 -2.70 10.00 -7.03
N TRP A 6 -2.34 10.12 -5.75
CA TRP A 6 -2.01 8.96 -4.92
C TRP A 6 -3.27 8.33 -4.32
N VAL A 7 -3.45 7.04 -4.57
CA VAL A 7 -4.61 6.27 -4.11
C VAL A 7 -4.15 5.20 -3.13
N SER A 8 -4.78 5.16 -1.95
CA SER A 8 -4.55 4.09 -0.97
C SER A 8 -5.15 2.78 -1.51
N ILE A 9 -4.34 1.73 -1.49
CA ILE A 9 -4.69 0.40 -2.02
C ILE A 9 -4.66 -0.69 -0.95
N TYR A 10 -3.94 -0.46 0.15
CA TYR A 10 -3.78 -1.43 1.23
C TYR A 10 -3.41 -0.73 2.53
N SER A 11 -3.85 -1.29 3.66
CA SER A 11 -3.53 -0.80 5.00
C SER A 11 -3.38 -1.98 5.94
N SER A 12 -2.33 -1.98 6.75
CA SER A 12 -2.15 -3.00 7.79
C SER A 12 -1.32 -2.44 8.95
N GLY A 13 -1.63 -2.91 10.16
CA GLY A 13 -0.81 -2.67 11.36
C GLY A 13 0.38 -3.63 11.45
N GLN A 14 0.38 -4.71 10.65
CA GLN A 14 1.47 -5.69 10.61
C GLN A 14 2.52 -5.27 9.58
N PHE A 15 3.75 -5.07 10.06
CA PHE A 15 4.88 -4.66 9.21
C PHE A 15 5.21 -5.68 8.12
N ILE A 16 5.11 -6.98 8.44
CA ILE A 16 5.44 -8.07 7.50
C ILE A 16 4.55 -8.05 6.25
N ASP A 17 3.25 -7.78 6.42
CA ASP A 17 2.30 -7.74 5.31
C ASP A 17 2.59 -6.56 4.38
N LEU A 18 3.01 -5.42 4.95
CA LEU A 18 3.34 -4.22 4.17
C LEU A 18 4.58 -4.41 3.32
N GLU A 19 5.63 -5.02 3.88
CA GLU A 19 6.85 -5.29 3.12
C GLU A 19 6.60 -6.31 2.01
N ALA A 20 5.78 -7.34 2.28
CA ALA A 20 5.36 -8.30 1.25
C ALA A 20 4.59 -7.62 0.10
N VAL A 21 3.61 -6.76 0.43
CA VAL A 21 2.87 -5.99 -0.58
C VAL A 21 3.79 -5.05 -1.36
N LYS A 22 4.72 -4.35 -0.70
CA LYS A 22 5.69 -3.47 -1.39
C LYS A 22 6.58 -4.26 -2.35
N ALA A 23 7.07 -5.43 -1.93
CA ALA A 23 7.88 -6.29 -2.79
C ALA A 23 7.09 -6.74 -4.03
N LEU A 24 5.86 -7.22 -3.83
CA LEU A 24 4.96 -7.62 -4.91
C LEU A 24 4.73 -6.49 -5.93
N LEU A 25 4.49 -5.26 -5.44
CA LEU A 25 4.29 -4.10 -6.30
C LEU A 25 5.57 -3.74 -7.06
N ALA A 26 6.73 -3.77 -6.40
CA ALA A 26 8.01 -3.48 -7.01
C ALA A 26 8.38 -4.51 -8.11
N GLU A 27 8.12 -5.79 -7.88
CA GLU A 27 8.32 -6.86 -8.88
C GLU A 27 7.44 -6.68 -10.12
N ASN A 28 6.32 -5.96 -9.98
CA ASN A 28 5.38 -5.65 -11.06
C ASN A 28 5.55 -4.24 -11.64
N GLU A 29 6.67 -3.58 -11.32
CA GLU A 29 7.06 -2.23 -11.76
C GLU A 29 6.09 -1.13 -11.27
N ILE A 30 5.38 -1.36 -10.17
CA ILE A 30 4.45 -0.41 -9.57
C ILE A 30 5.14 0.34 -8.43
N GLY A 31 5.37 1.63 -8.63
CA GLY A 31 5.87 2.52 -7.59
C GLY A 31 4.85 2.75 -6.49
N CYS A 32 5.25 2.56 -5.23
CA CYS A 32 4.39 2.80 -4.07
C CYS A 32 5.10 3.63 -2.99
N ILE A 33 4.30 4.31 -2.16
CA ILE A 33 4.75 4.99 -0.95
C ILE A 33 3.95 4.48 0.24
N SER A 34 4.60 4.37 1.40
CA SER A 34 3.93 4.03 2.65
C SER A 34 3.80 5.25 3.54
N MET A 35 2.60 5.50 4.05
CA MET A 35 2.33 6.53 5.04
C MET A 35 2.01 5.87 6.38
N ASP A 36 2.90 6.05 7.34
CA ASP A 36 2.69 5.60 8.71
C ASP A 36 1.69 6.54 9.39
N LYS A 37 0.47 6.05 9.64
CA LYS A 37 -0.57 6.79 10.36
C LYS A 37 -0.73 6.32 11.80
N ARG A 38 0.22 5.54 12.32
CA ARG A 38 0.17 5.10 13.71
C ARG A 38 0.47 6.29 14.61
N ASP A 39 -0.41 6.50 15.58
CA ASP A 39 -0.12 7.45 16.65
C ASP A 39 1.00 6.86 17.51
N SER A 40 2.17 7.51 17.51
CA SER A 40 3.38 6.98 18.19
C SER A 40 3.21 6.83 19.71
N ALA A 41 2.22 7.49 20.32
CA ALA A 41 1.99 7.39 21.77
C ALA A 41 1.12 6.19 22.15
N TYR A 42 0.26 5.72 21.24
CA TYR A 42 -0.66 4.61 21.52
C TYR A 42 -0.48 3.39 20.60
N LEU A 43 0.36 3.47 19.57
CA LEU A 43 0.53 2.45 18.52
C LEU A 43 -0.81 2.05 17.85
N ILE A 44 -1.80 2.94 17.93
CA ILE A 44 -3.12 2.76 17.30
C ILE A 44 -3.05 3.38 15.91
N GLY A 45 -3.45 2.61 14.90
CA GLY A 45 -3.46 3.00 13.50
C GLY A 45 -2.80 1.95 12.62
N ASP A 46 -2.85 2.21 11.32
CA ASP A 46 -2.27 1.34 10.30
C ASP A 46 -1.25 2.13 9.48
N ILE A 47 -0.33 1.41 8.86
CA ILE A 47 0.46 1.99 7.78
C ILE A 47 -0.33 1.74 6.50
N GLU A 48 -0.47 2.79 5.69
CA GLU A 48 -1.19 2.72 4.42
C GLU A 48 -0.20 2.73 3.26
N ILE A 49 -0.45 1.90 2.24
CA ILE A 49 0.29 1.90 0.98
C ILE A 49 -0.53 2.63 -0.08
N TYR A 50 0.14 3.56 -0.74
CA TYR A 50 -0.39 4.36 -1.82
C TYR A 50 0.39 4.10 -3.12
N VAL A 51 -0.32 4.15 -4.24
CA VAL A 51 0.24 4.08 -5.60
C VAL A 51 -0.33 5.22 -6.44
N GLN A 52 0.23 5.47 -7.62
CA GLN A 52 -0.40 6.37 -8.59
C GLN A 52 -1.77 5.83 -9.00
N ALA A 53 -2.71 6.74 -9.26
CA ALA A 53 -4.09 6.40 -9.61
C ALA A 53 -4.17 5.50 -10.85
N GLU A 54 -3.24 5.68 -11.80
CA GLU A 54 -3.12 4.84 -13.00
C GLU A 54 -2.81 3.37 -12.68
N ASP A 55 -2.05 3.10 -11.62
CA ASP A 55 -1.67 1.76 -11.19
C ASP A 55 -2.64 1.14 -10.17
N ALA A 56 -3.56 1.94 -9.60
CA ALA A 56 -4.38 1.54 -8.47
C ALA A 56 -5.23 0.29 -8.73
N LEU A 57 -5.76 0.13 -9.95
CA LEU A 57 -6.57 -1.04 -10.31
C LEU A 57 -5.71 -2.31 -10.38
N LYS A 58 -4.57 -2.25 -11.07
CA LYS A 58 -3.62 -3.36 -11.21
C LYS A 58 -3.07 -3.77 -9.84
N ALA A 59 -2.66 -2.80 -9.05
CA ALA A 59 -2.13 -3.02 -7.70
C ALA A 59 -3.13 -3.72 -6.79
N LYS A 60 -4.40 -3.29 -6.78
CA LYS A 60 -5.46 -3.96 -6.00
C LYS A 60 -5.69 -5.40 -6.42
N GLN A 61 -5.67 -5.69 -7.72
CA GLN A 61 -5.82 -7.06 -8.22
C GLN A 61 -4.68 -7.98 -7.78
N LEU A 62 -3.44 -7.50 -7.89
CA LEU A 62 -2.26 -8.24 -7.43
C LEU A 62 -2.36 -8.58 -5.93
N ILE A 63 -2.75 -7.61 -5.11
CA ILE A 63 -2.89 -7.80 -3.65
C ILE A 63 -3.99 -8.80 -3.32
N ILE A 64 -5.15 -8.73 -3.98
CA ILE A 64 -6.25 -9.68 -3.78
C ILE A 64 -5.79 -11.10 -4.13
N GLN A 65 -5.06 -11.27 -5.23
CA GLN A 65 -4.53 -12.57 -5.62
C GLN A 65 -3.49 -13.09 -4.62
N PHE A 66 -2.61 -12.22 -4.13
CA PHE A 66 -1.54 -12.59 -3.20
C PHE A 66 -2.06 -12.96 -1.79
N ILE A 67 -3.08 -12.26 -1.28
CA ILE A 67 -3.64 -12.48 0.07
C ILE A 67 -4.76 -13.53 0.06
N GLY A 68 -5.40 -13.75 -1.10
CA GLY A 68 -6.47 -14.74 -1.25
C GLY A 68 -6.02 -16.19 -1.44
N GLU A 69 -4.71 -16.42 -1.59
CA GLU A 69 -4.08 -17.76 -1.55
C GLU A 69 -3.79 -18.20 -0.11
#